data_AF-A0A2V7BPD9-F1
#
_entry.id   AF-A0A2V7BPD9-F1
#
_cell.length_a   1.000
_cell.length_b   1.000
_cell.length_c   1.000
_cell.angle_alpha   90.00
_cell.angle_beta   90.00
_cell.angle_gamma   90.00
#
_symmetry.space_group_name_H-M   'P 1'
#
loop_
_entity.id
_entity.type
_entity.pdbx_description
1 polymer ?
#
loop_
_entity_poly.entity_id
_entity_poly.type
_entity_poly.pdbx_seq_one_letter_code
_entity_poly.pdbx_strand_id
1 'polypeptide(L)'
;MNTVKRLTAVSLIAAMMLQAAPAAFADDSDIFGANIKPNVLIMLDNSLSMSDNVNSQSYAPATTYAAVSTCGSSFNTACASAKVYRSPSWHSYLSYANTISAVNSASARAALSTTGYWSGTISGSAVNLYVGNYINYQYAGCVGVSCPNAKMGIAKRVINNLLDSVAGVRFGVMQFTNNDAPGSGGGAMVAAIGTNVTTMKAAVDNITPFGYTPLGEFLYDGGQYYKGLALRNGQTYASPIQASIGECQPNFIILISDGLQNGTMDVRTEATNRRTQDHASSFTGTQNVIVHTVGFGISASEPGNVVAANDVLRTAAQNGGGQFYDTNSEPQLEEALQDAIRRIIQATFTFATPVVPTTSTTGSTKAYLAAFQSDASRPFWKGYLKAYQRDSSGLVPVDGNGVPLSSALVWEAGQVLSGIAASSRTIYTLVSGTRELFTKSNSNISQSLLGVASSTDRDKTIDFVRGLDVLDEDQDGNTSEERSWKLGDIFHSTPVLVTPPVLALSDSSYQSFKTAQASRTKVLIAGANDGMLHAFRESDGAELWAFIPPQLLSGLQNLHSNTGDHRYYVDASPIAVDIKVGSTWKTIVVFGLRRGGNYYYALDITDTTNPQWMWSFTDS
;
A
#
# COMPACT_ATOMS: atom_id res chain seq x y z
N MET A 1 32.83 50.67 23.11
CA MET A 1 31.44 50.21 22.84
C MET A 1 31.25 49.40 21.53
N ASN A 2 32.30 49.10 20.74
CA ASN A 2 32.14 48.38 19.46
C ASN A 2 32.62 46.90 19.46
N THR A 3 33.34 46.45 20.48
CA THR A 3 33.84 45.06 20.58
C THR A 3 32.85 44.12 21.25
N VAL A 4 32.09 44.60 22.24
CA VAL A 4 31.09 43.79 22.97
C VAL A 4 29.90 43.42 22.08
N LYS A 5 29.45 44.31 21.18
CA LYS A 5 28.36 44.04 20.22
C LYS A 5 28.71 43.01 19.15
N ARG A 6 29.99 42.84 18.82
CA ARG A 6 30.44 41.84 17.83
C ARG A 6 30.53 40.43 18.43
N LEU A 7 30.88 40.31 19.71
CA LEU A 7 30.89 39.01 20.38
C LEU A 7 29.47 38.47 20.60
N THR A 8 28.52 39.31 21.00
CA THR A 8 27.11 38.87 21.20
C THR A 8 26.43 38.47 19.89
N ALA A 9 26.75 39.14 18.78
CA ALA A 9 26.21 38.79 17.46
C ALA A 9 26.76 37.44 16.95
N VAL A 10 28.05 37.15 17.17
CA VAL A 10 28.65 35.88 16.76
C VAL A 10 28.19 34.73 17.65
N SER A 11 27.96 34.96 18.95
CA SER A 11 27.39 33.95 19.86
C SER A 11 25.92 33.63 19.57
N LEU A 12 25.09 34.61 19.16
CA LEU A 12 23.71 34.34 18.75
C LEU A 12 23.63 33.61 17.40
N ILE A 13 24.51 33.92 16.45
CA ILE A 13 24.56 33.25 15.14
C ILE A 13 25.08 31.81 15.30
N ALA A 14 26.07 31.57 16.16
CA ALA A 14 26.54 30.21 16.47
C ALA A 14 25.48 29.39 17.24
N ALA A 15 24.70 30.01 18.12
CA ALA A 15 23.59 29.34 18.81
C ALA A 15 22.40 29.02 17.87
N MET A 16 22.17 29.83 16.83
CA MET A 16 21.18 29.54 15.77
C MET A 16 21.66 28.49 14.76
N MET A 17 22.98 28.33 14.55
CA MET A 17 23.52 27.29 13.66
C MET A 17 23.71 25.92 14.34
N LEU A 18 23.69 25.84 15.67
CA LEU A 18 23.78 24.57 16.42
C LEU A 18 22.42 23.91 16.69
N GLN A 19 21.30 24.51 16.29
CA GLN A 19 20.04 23.81 16.17
C GLN A 19 19.84 23.40 14.71
N ALA A 20 20.59 22.38 14.29
CA ALA A 20 20.14 21.55 13.19
C ALA A 20 18.85 20.87 13.67
N ALA A 21 17.72 21.55 13.52
CA ALA A 21 16.44 20.87 13.49
C ALA A 21 16.62 19.73 12.47
N PRO A 22 16.29 18.47 12.82
CA PRO A 22 16.27 17.42 11.82
C PRO A 22 15.46 17.95 10.64
N ALA A 23 15.95 17.76 9.42
CA ALA A 23 15.24 18.16 8.22
C ALA A 23 13.79 17.69 8.36
N ALA A 24 12.89 18.62 8.63
CA ALA A 24 11.46 18.37 8.60
C ALA A 24 11.16 18.23 7.11
N PHE A 25 11.20 16.99 6.64
CA PHE A 25 10.59 16.67 5.37
C PHE A 25 9.10 16.98 5.56
N ALA A 26 8.60 17.94 4.78
CA ALA A 26 7.17 18.07 4.56
C ALA A 26 6.74 16.81 3.80
N ASP A 27 6.42 15.76 4.56
CA ASP A 27 5.64 14.63 4.08
C ASP A 27 4.18 14.99 4.35
N ASP A 28 3.36 14.94 3.31
CA ASP A 28 1.97 15.46 3.26
C ASP A 28 1.00 14.56 4.07
N SER A 29 1.51 13.86 5.09
CA SER A 29 0.84 12.87 5.93
C SER A 29 0.68 13.33 7.38
N ASP A 30 1.48 14.31 7.84
CA ASP A 30 1.56 14.69 9.27
C ASP A 30 0.44 15.62 9.76
N ILE A 31 -0.40 16.14 8.86
CA ILE A 31 -1.27 17.25 9.24
C ILE A 31 -2.68 16.84 9.71
N PHE A 32 -3.24 15.67 9.34
CA PHE A 32 -4.62 15.30 9.73
C PHE A 32 -4.94 13.80 9.98
N GLY A 33 -3.95 12.93 10.21
CA GLY A 33 -4.19 11.55 10.62
C GLY A 33 -3.37 11.17 11.86
N ALA A 34 -3.97 10.44 12.81
CA ALA A 34 -3.18 9.78 13.84
C ALA A 34 -2.21 8.82 13.13
N ASN A 35 -0.90 9.08 13.24
CA ASN A 35 0.16 8.24 12.68
C ASN A 35 0.27 6.94 13.53
N ILE A 36 -0.76 6.08 13.45
CA ILE A 36 -0.81 4.84 14.21
C ILE A 36 0.01 3.80 13.46
N LYS A 37 1.25 3.61 13.92
CA LYS A 37 2.17 2.60 13.38
C LYS A 37 1.51 1.20 13.41
N PRO A 38 1.58 0.41 12.32
CA PRO A 38 1.08 -0.96 12.31
C PRO A 38 1.78 -1.82 13.36
N ASN A 39 1.04 -2.79 13.91
CA ASN A 39 1.57 -3.85 14.76
C ASN A 39 1.91 -5.07 13.91
N VAL A 40 3.13 -5.59 14.06
CA VAL A 40 3.58 -6.81 13.36
C VAL A 40 4.15 -7.80 14.37
N LEU A 41 3.55 -8.98 14.45
CA LEU A 41 4.04 -10.09 15.23
C LEU A 41 4.78 -11.08 14.33
N ILE A 42 6.08 -11.23 14.53
CA ILE A 42 6.87 -12.27 13.88
C ILE A 42 6.73 -13.55 14.70
N MET A 43 6.22 -14.60 14.09
CA MET A 43 5.99 -15.89 14.71
C MET A 43 6.98 -16.88 14.12
N LEU A 44 8.05 -17.17 14.87
CA LEU A 44 9.17 -17.99 14.42
C LEU A 44 9.01 -19.43 14.91
N ASP A 45 8.94 -20.37 13.97
CA ASP A 45 9.14 -21.78 14.21
C ASP A 45 10.50 -22.04 14.84
N ASN A 46 10.49 -22.70 16.01
CA ASN A 46 11.68 -23.22 16.67
C ASN A 46 11.59 -24.71 16.95
N SER A 47 10.90 -25.47 16.10
CA SER A 47 10.87 -26.92 16.10
C SER A 47 12.26 -27.52 15.86
N LEU A 48 12.43 -28.82 16.13
CA LEU A 48 13.73 -29.47 15.99
C LEU A 48 14.26 -29.46 14.54
N SER A 49 13.40 -29.47 13.53
CA SER A 49 13.80 -29.37 12.11
C SER A 49 14.52 -28.06 11.79
N MET A 50 14.32 -27.01 12.58
CA MET A 50 15.06 -25.75 12.44
C MET A 50 16.56 -25.87 12.82
N SER A 51 16.99 -27.02 13.35
CA SER A 51 18.41 -27.36 13.51
C SER A 51 19.06 -27.88 12.22
N ASP A 52 18.27 -28.24 11.22
CA ASP A 52 18.76 -28.69 9.92
C ASP A 52 19.50 -27.56 9.21
N ASN A 53 20.41 -27.97 8.32
CA ASN A 53 21.18 -27.03 7.52
C ASN A 53 20.49 -26.76 6.19
N VAL A 54 20.55 -25.50 5.77
CA VAL A 54 20.36 -25.11 4.38
C VAL A 54 21.70 -24.63 3.80
N ASN A 55 21.88 -24.82 2.51
CA ASN A 55 23.07 -24.33 1.80
C ASN A 55 22.97 -22.81 1.66
N SER A 56 23.60 -22.11 2.60
CA SER A 56 23.57 -20.66 2.65
C SER A 56 24.89 -20.14 3.17
N GLN A 57 25.32 -18.96 2.76
CA GLN A 57 26.52 -18.28 3.27
C GLN A 57 26.10 -16.87 3.67
N SER A 58 26.63 -16.29 4.74
CA SER A 58 26.26 -14.90 5.07
C SER A 58 26.80 -13.93 4.01
N TYR A 59 26.05 -12.86 3.75
CA TYR A 59 26.52 -11.82 2.84
C TYR A 59 27.80 -11.16 3.39
N ALA A 60 28.86 -11.17 2.57
CA ALA A 60 30.10 -10.47 2.85
C ALA A 60 30.22 -9.31 1.85
N PRO A 61 29.98 -8.06 2.25
CA PRO A 61 29.98 -6.92 1.31
C PRO A 61 31.34 -6.68 0.63
N ALA A 62 32.44 -7.13 1.24
CA ALA A 62 33.79 -7.07 0.67
C ALA A 62 34.07 -8.17 -0.36
N THR A 63 33.26 -9.23 -0.41
CA THR A 63 33.39 -10.33 -1.36
C THR A 63 32.66 -9.99 -2.65
N THR A 64 33.30 -10.17 -3.80
CA THR A 64 32.62 -10.02 -5.10
C THR A 64 32.02 -11.35 -5.53
N TYR A 65 30.70 -11.37 -5.69
CA TYR A 65 29.96 -12.56 -6.11
C TYR A 65 29.81 -12.60 -7.64
N ALA A 66 29.77 -13.82 -8.20
CA ALA A 66 29.62 -14.02 -9.63
C ALA A 66 28.31 -13.39 -10.14
N ALA A 67 28.39 -12.65 -11.24
CA ALA A 67 27.24 -11.94 -11.79
C ALA A 67 26.16 -12.93 -12.25
N VAL A 68 24.93 -12.72 -11.79
CA VAL A 68 23.77 -13.50 -12.22
C VAL A 68 22.91 -12.68 -13.18
N SER A 69 22.27 -13.35 -14.13
CA SER A 69 21.45 -12.72 -15.16
C SER A 69 19.98 -12.65 -14.75
N THR A 70 19.66 -11.92 -13.68
CA THR A 70 18.27 -11.77 -13.16
C THR A 70 17.82 -10.30 -13.07
N CYS A 71 18.70 -9.36 -13.41
CA CYS A 71 18.39 -7.93 -13.37
C CYS A 71 17.78 -7.45 -14.70
N GLY A 72 17.22 -6.24 -14.67
CA GLY A 72 16.64 -5.56 -15.82
C GLY A 72 15.19 -5.93 -16.09
N SER A 73 14.59 -5.32 -17.11
CA SER A 73 13.18 -5.51 -17.47
C SER A 73 12.85 -6.91 -18.03
N SER A 74 13.86 -7.66 -18.44
CA SER A 74 13.74 -8.97 -19.10
C SER A 74 14.31 -10.13 -18.29
N PHE A 75 14.70 -9.90 -17.02
CA PHE A 75 15.21 -10.93 -16.10
C PHE A 75 16.35 -11.80 -16.67
N ASN A 76 17.15 -11.23 -17.57
CA ASN A 76 18.26 -11.88 -18.27
C ASN A 76 19.50 -10.97 -18.37
N THR A 77 19.47 -9.82 -17.70
CA THR A 77 20.62 -8.91 -17.66
C THR A 77 21.46 -9.21 -16.43
N ALA A 78 22.78 -9.23 -16.62
CA ALA A 78 23.73 -9.39 -15.52
C ALA A 78 23.56 -8.29 -14.47
N CYS A 79 23.48 -8.67 -13.19
CA CYS A 79 23.45 -7.72 -12.09
C CYS A 79 24.85 -7.16 -11.83
N ALA A 80 25.05 -5.88 -12.14
CA ALA A 80 26.33 -5.19 -11.99
C ALA A 80 26.62 -4.95 -10.50
N SER A 81 27.74 -5.49 -10.00
CA SER A 81 28.02 -5.58 -8.56
C SER A 81 27.96 -4.24 -7.80
N ALA A 82 28.46 -3.15 -8.38
CA ALA A 82 28.49 -1.84 -7.73
C ALA A 82 27.18 -1.05 -7.80
N LYS A 83 26.24 -1.50 -8.65
CA LYS A 83 25.01 -0.77 -8.96
C LYS A 83 23.96 -1.01 -7.88
N VAL A 84 23.06 -0.04 -7.67
CA VAL A 84 21.89 -0.20 -6.79
C VAL A 84 20.66 -0.42 -7.67
N TYR A 85 19.89 -1.44 -7.31
CA TYR A 85 18.65 -1.83 -7.95
C TYR A 85 17.49 -1.57 -6.97
N ARG A 86 16.32 -1.26 -7.52
CA ARG A 86 15.05 -1.27 -6.81
C ARG A 86 14.28 -2.52 -7.16
N SER A 87 13.61 -3.11 -6.17
CA SER A 87 12.69 -4.22 -6.40
C SER A 87 11.24 -3.77 -6.26
N PRO A 88 10.50 -3.64 -7.37
CA PRO A 88 9.08 -3.26 -7.34
C PRO A 88 8.16 -4.44 -6.97
N SER A 89 8.66 -5.68 -7.07
CA SER A 89 7.92 -6.91 -6.76
C SER A 89 8.92 -8.03 -6.50
N TRP A 90 8.48 -9.07 -5.78
CA TRP A 90 9.30 -10.27 -5.52
C TRP A 90 10.01 -10.77 -6.79
N HIS A 91 11.32 -11.03 -6.71
CA HIS A 91 12.18 -11.47 -7.82
C HIS A 91 12.37 -10.48 -8.99
N SER A 92 12.02 -9.20 -8.85
CA SER A 92 12.26 -8.17 -9.88
C SER A 92 13.31 -7.15 -9.45
N TYR A 93 14.28 -6.84 -10.34
CA TYR A 93 15.37 -5.90 -10.04
C TYR A 93 15.59 -4.89 -11.17
N LEU A 94 15.12 -3.66 -10.97
CA LEU A 94 15.27 -2.55 -11.91
C LEU A 94 16.38 -1.61 -11.46
N SER A 95 17.12 -1.03 -12.41
CA SER A 95 18.15 -0.03 -12.11
C SER A 95 17.58 1.13 -11.28
N TYR A 96 18.24 1.46 -10.16
CA TYR A 96 17.89 2.61 -9.32
C TYR A 96 18.98 3.67 -9.31
N ALA A 97 20.22 3.30 -8.97
CA ALA A 97 21.36 4.22 -8.95
C ALA A 97 22.64 3.51 -9.39
N ASN A 98 23.60 4.24 -9.95
CA ASN A 98 24.84 3.63 -10.46
C ASN A 98 25.79 3.16 -9.35
N THR A 99 25.70 3.75 -8.16
CA THR A 99 26.53 3.43 -6.99
C THR A 99 25.75 3.67 -5.69
N ILE A 100 26.19 3.08 -4.58
CA ILE A 100 25.60 3.32 -3.25
C ILE A 100 25.64 4.81 -2.89
N SER A 101 26.75 5.50 -3.17
CA SER A 101 26.90 6.93 -2.89
C SER A 101 25.86 7.82 -3.58
N ALA A 102 25.28 7.35 -4.70
CA ALA A 102 24.25 8.08 -5.44
C ALA A 102 22.83 7.91 -4.86
N VAL A 103 22.64 7.07 -3.82
CA VAL A 103 21.35 6.89 -3.15
C VAL A 103 21.08 8.06 -2.20
N ASN A 104 19.93 8.73 -2.36
CA ASN A 104 19.55 9.91 -1.60
C ASN A 104 18.93 9.60 -0.22
N SER A 105 19.55 8.70 0.54
CA SER A 105 19.16 8.40 1.93
C SER A 105 20.37 7.89 2.72
N ALA A 106 20.69 8.53 3.84
CA ALA A 106 21.85 8.16 4.65
C ALA A 106 21.69 6.79 5.33
N SER A 107 20.49 6.47 5.83
CA SER A 107 20.15 5.16 6.38
C SER A 107 20.22 4.09 5.30
N ALA A 108 19.73 4.39 4.09
CA ALA A 108 19.84 3.47 2.97
C ALA A 108 21.28 3.21 2.57
N ARG A 109 22.11 4.26 2.46
CA ARG A 109 23.54 4.09 2.14
C ARG A 109 24.26 3.25 3.19
N ALA A 110 24.00 3.49 4.47
CA ALA A 110 24.62 2.72 5.55
C ALA A 110 24.27 1.23 5.44
N ALA A 111 22.99 0.90 5.34
CA ALA A 111 22.52 -0.48 5.22
C ALA A 111 23.01 -1.14 3.92
N LEU A 112 22.91 -0.46 2.77
CA LEU A 112 23.41 -0.98 1.49
C LEU A 112 24.92 -1.29 1.53
N SER A 113 25.71 -0.53 2.29
CA SER A 113 27.16 -0.79 2.45
C SER A 113 27.48 -1.94 3.39
N THR A 114 26.58 -2.31 4.31
CA THR A 114 26.83 -3.35 5.32
C THR A 114 26.06 -4.63 5.05
N THR A 115 24.74 -4.53 4.89
CA THR A 115 23.82 -5.65 4.67
C THR A 115 23.54 -5.88 3.19
N GLY A 116 23.87 -4.91 2.32
CA GLY A 116 23.67 -5.05 0.86
C GLY A 116 22.26 -4.72 0.39
N TYR A 117 21.34 -4.42 1.31
CA TYR A 117 19.95 -4.07 1.03
C TYR A 117 19.42 -3.01 1.99
N TRP A 118 18.29 -2.40 1.65
CA TRP A 118 17.56 -1.49 2.53
C TRP A 118 16.10 -1.34 2.09
N SER A 119 15.17 -1.29 3.04
CA SER A 119 13.76 -1.02 2.79
C SER A 119 13.27 0.19 3.59
N GLY A 120 12.55 1.08 2.94
CA GLY A 120 11.98 2.24 3.60
C GLY A 120 11.57 3.31 2.61
N THR A 121 11.38 4.53 3.09
CA THR A 121 10.90 5.65 2.28
C THR A 121 12.06 6.55 1.84
N ILE A 122 12.20 6.78 0.53
CA ILE A 122 13.08 7.82 -0.03
C ILE A 122 12.23 8.78 -0.85
N SER A 123 12.27 10.06 -0.50
CA SER A 123 11.47 11.11 -1.16
C SER A 123 9.98 10.74 -1.25
N GLY A 124 9.41 10.28 -0.13
CA GLY A 124 8.02 9.85 -0.02
C GLY A 124 7.71 8.47 -0.61
N SER A 125 8.57 7.91 -1.47
CA SER A 125 8.32 6.61 -2.11
C SER A 125 8.93 5.46 -1.31
N ALA A 126 8.10 4.47 -0.97
CA ALA A 126 8.58 3.21 -0.42
C ALA A 126 9.43 2.48 -1.48
N VAL A 127 10.66 2.14 -1.14
CA VAL A 127 11.60 1.45 -2.03
C VAL A 127 12.29 0.33 -1.27
N ASN A 128 12.46 -0.81 -1.97
CA ASN A 128 13.36 -1.88 -1.58
C ASN A 128 14.60 -1.77 -2.47
N LEU A 129 15.73 -1.40 -1.88
CA LEU A 129 17.00 -1.21 -2.57
C LEU A 129 17.94 -2.38 -2.29
N TYR A 130 18.65 -2.79 -3.34
CA TYR A 130 19.62 -3.89 -3.29
C TYR A 130 20.86 -3.50 -4.06
N VAL A 131 22.04 -3.76 -3.51
CA VAL A 131 23.30 -3.67 -4.26
C VAL A 131 23.39 -4.86 -5.19
N GLY A 132 23.84 -4.66 -6.43
CA GLY A 132 23.95 -5.75 -7.42
C GLY A 132 24.83 -6.89 -6.94
N ASN A 133 25.87 -6.59 -6.13
CA ASN A 133 26.71 -7.60 -5.50
C ASN A 133 25.92 -8.45 -4.49
N TYR A 134 24.97 -7.85 -3.77
CA TYR A 134 24.07 -8.58 -2.89
C TYR A 134 23.14 -9.47 -3.70
N ILE A 135 22.53 -8.98 -4.78
CA ILE A 135 21.70 -9.79 -5.70
C ILE A 135 22.50 -10.98 -6.25
N ASN A 136 23.73 -10.75 -6.70
CA ASN A 136 24.64 -11.80 -7.15
C ASN A 136 24.87 -12.86 -6.08
N TYR A 137 25.07 -12.43 -4.83
CA TYR A 137 25.14 -13.32 -3.68
C TYR A 137 23.85 -14.15 -3.50
N GLN A 138 22.67 -13.54 -3.64
CA GLN A 138 21.39 -14.23 -3.43
C GLN A 138 21.21 -15.46 -4.35
N TYR A 139 21.75 -15.39 -5.56
CA TYR A 139 21.60 -16.43 -6.58
C TYR A 139 22.89 -17.22 -6.87
N ALA A 140 24.05 -16.82 -6.32
CA ALA A 140 25.30 -17.56 -6.46
C ALA A 140 25.30 -18.91 -5.71
N GLY A 141 24.33 -19.14 -4.82
CA GLY A 141 24.24 -20.33 -3.99
C GLY A 141 25.54 -20.56 -3.19
N CYS A 142 25.88 -21.83 -2.98
CA CYS A 142 27.19 -22.25 -2.45
C CYS A 142 27.94 -23.11 -3.45
N VAL A 143 28.06 -22.62 -4.68
CA VAL A 143 28.69 -23.38 -5.76
C VAL A 143 30.18 -23.56 -5.46
N GLY A 144 30.60 -24.79 -5.19
CA GLY A 144 32.01 -25.16 -4.98
C GLY A 144 32.53 -25.07 -3.54
N VAL A 145 31.68 -24.74 -2.55
CA VAL A 145 32.07 -24.70 -1.12
C VAL A 145 30.97 -25.30 -0.22
N SER A 146 31.37 -26.02 0.83
CA SER A 146 30.45 -26.49 1.86
C SER A 146 30.11 -25.32 2.79
N CYS A 147 28.83 -24.94 2.84
CA CYS A 147 28.33 -23.80 3.60
C CYS A 147 27.10 -24.15 4.49
N PRO A 148 27.05 -25.31 5.16
CA PRO A 148 25.87 -25.68 5.93
C PRO A 148 25.64 -24.64 7.04
N ASN A 149 24.51 -23.94 6.97
CA ASN A 149 24.06 -23.02 8.00
C ASN A 149 22.74 -23.53 8.56
N ALA A 150 22.66 -23.63 9.89
CA ALA A 150 21.43 -24.03 10.57
C ALA A 150 20.31 -23.03 10.25
N LYS A 151 19.13 -23.53 9.89
CA LYS A 151 17.96 -22.72 9.56
C LYS A 151 17.65 -21.70 10.66
N MET A 152 17.66 -22.13 11.93
CA MET A 152 17.46 -21.23 13.07
C MET A 152 18.50 -20.10 13.13
N GLY A 153 19.78 -20.41 12.85
CA GLY A 153 20.84 -19.40 12.81
C GLY A 153 20.58 -18.34 11.74
N ILE A 154 20.09 -18.76 10.57
CA ILE A 154 19.68 -17.86 9.50
C ILE A 154 18.47 -17.03 9.91
N ALA A 155 17.39 -17.66 10.38
CA ALA A 155 16.15 -16.96 10.73
C ALA A 155 16.38 -15.85 11.77
N LYS A 156 17.21 -16.11 12.80
CA LYS A 156 17.63 -15.10 13.78
C LYS A 156 18.35 -13.92 13.15
N ARG A 157 19.35 -14.18 12.29
CA ARG A 157 20.09 -13.12 11.60
C ARG A 157 19.16 -12.26 10.76
N VAL A 158 18.29 -12.89 9.98
CA VAL A 158 17.33 -12.21 9.11
C VAL A 158 16.36 -11.35 9.91
N ILE A 159 15.79 -11.88 11.01
CA ILE A 159 14.91 -11.10 11.90
C ILE A 159 15.68 -9.93 12.51
N ASN A 160 16.90 -10.13 13.00
CA ASN A 160 17.71 -9.05 13.56
C ASN A 160 18.03 -7.96 12.52
N ASN A 161 18.35 -8.35 11.28
CA ASN A 161 18.60 -7.40 10.20
C ASN A 161 17.32 -6.63 9.82
N LEU A 162 16.15 -7.30 9.82
CA LEU A 162 14.85 -6.66 9.60
C LEU A 162 14.58 -5.59 10.66
N LEU A 163 14.82 -5.92 11.94
CA LEU A 163 14.61 -5.00 13.06
C LEU A 163 15.51 -3.75 13.00
N ASP A 164 16.72 -3.87 12.44
CA ASP A 164 17.63 -2.74 12.25
C ASP A 164 17.27 -1.89 11.01
N SER A 165 16.69 -2.51 9.98
CA SER A 165 16.51 -1.88 8.67
C SER A 165 15.12 -1.30 8.43
N VAL A 166 14.11 -1.65 9.23
CA VAL A 166 12.72 -1.18 9.08
C VAL A 166 12.35 -0.13 10.12
N ALA A 167 11.84 1.02 9.66
CA ALA A 167 11.25 2.06 10.50
C ALA A 167 9.73 2.17 10.25
N GLY A 168 8.99 2.77 11.20
CA GLY A 168 7.55 3.03 11.06
C GLY A 168 6.62 1.89 11.45
N VAL A 169 7.16 0.77 11.93
CA VAL A 169 6.40 -0.43 12.34
C VAL A 169 6.67 -0.76 13.81
N ARG A 170 5.69 -1.33 14.52
CA ARG A 170 5.86 -1.87 15.87
C ARG A 170 5.99 -3.39 15.81
N PHE A 171 7.20 -3.88 16.05
CA PHE A 171 7.49 -5.32 16.03
C PHE A 171 7.29 -5.97 17.39
N GLY A 172 6.91 -7.25 17.36
CA GLY A 172 7.00 -8.24 18.44
C GLY A 172 7.46 -9.58 17.87
N VAL A 173 7.95 -10.47 18.73
CA VAL A 173 8.41 -11.82 18.33
C VAL A 173 7.83 -12.87 19.27
N MET A 174 7.37 -13.98 18.69
CA MET A 174 6.87 -15.16 19.39
C MET A 174 7.59 -16.41 18.88
N GLN A 175 7.74 -17.42 19.74
CA GLN A 175 8.27 -18.76 19.41
C GLN A 175 7.32 -19.85 19.93
N PHE A 176 7.52 -21.11 19.53
CA PHE A 176 6.80 -22.21 20.16
C PHE A 176 7.19 -22.40 21.64
N THR A 177 6.26 -22.99 22.38
CA THR A 177 6.46 -23.47 23.75
C THR A 177 5.67 -24.75 23.98
N ASN A 178 6.10 -25.56 24.96
CA ASN A 178 5.42 -26.80 25.37
C ASN A 178 5.13 -27.75 24.20
N ASN A 179 6.05 -27.80 23.24
CA ASN A 179 5.95 -28.56 21.99
C ASN A 179 6.77 -29.87 22.06
N ASP A 180 6.87 -30.48 23.23
CA ASP A 180 7.62 -31.72 23.49
C ASP A 180 6.88 -33.00 23.04
N ALA A 181 5.60 -32.90 22.68
CA ALA A 181 4.80 -34.01 22.15
C ALA A 181 3.89 -33.57 20.98
N PRO A 182 3.53 -34.47 20.05
CA PRO A 182 2.56 -34.18 18.99
C PRO A 182 1.22 -33.74 19.58
N GLY A 183 0.59 -32.72 18.99
CA GLY A 183 -0.66 -32.17 19.49
C GLY A 183 -0.57 -31.37 20.80
N SER A 184 0.62 -31.24 21.40
CA SER A 184 0.91 -30.30 22.48
C SER A 184 1.62 -29.07 21.91
N GLY A 185 1.39 -27.91 22.51
CA GLY A 185 2.06 -26.69 22.08
C GLY A 185 1.25 -25.41 22.28
N GLY A 186 1.89 -24.33 21.86
CA GLY A 186 1.37 -22.97 21.87
C GLY A 186 2.49 -21.97 21.56
N GLY A 187 2.21 -20.70 21.79
CA GLY A 187 3.15 -19.61 21.66
C GLY A 187 3.68 -19.10 22.99
N ALA A 188 4.96 -18.75 23.02
CA ALA A 188 5.55 -17.92 24.07
C ALA A 188 6.10 -16.64 23.45
N MET A 189 5.78 -15.49 24.05
CA MET A 189 6.35 -14.21 23.64
C MET A 189 7.85 -14.21 23.93
N VAL A 190 8.64 -13.99 22.87
CA VAL A 190 10.06 -13.68 22.97
C VAL A 190 10.23 -12.19 23.31
N ALA A 191 9.45 -11.34 22.66
CA ALA A 191 9.37 -9.91 22.95
C ALA A 191 8.00 -9.36 22.55
N ALA A 192 7.35 -8.62 23.45
CA ALA A 192 6.06 -7.98 23.18
C ALA A 192 6.16 -6.89 22.10
N ILE A 193 5.05 -6.64 21.42
CA ILE A 193 4.97 -5.60 20.38
C ILE A 193 5.29 -4.22 20.97
N GLY A 194 6.32 -3.57 20.42
CA GLY A 194 6.82 -2.28 20.91
C GLY A 194 7.96 -2.38 21.93
N THR A 195 8.49 -3.59 22.18
CA THR A 195 9.74 -3.77 22.94
C THR A 195 10.90 -3.06 22.23
N ASN A 196 11.85 -2.51 23.00
CA ASN A 196 13.06 -1.89 22.45
C ASN A 196 13.84 -2.87 21.55
N VAL A 197 14.28 -2.41 20.38
CA VAL A 197 14.94 -3.24 19.36
C VAL A 197 16.17 -3.98 19.92
N THR A 198 17.01 -3.33 20.73
CA THR A 198 18.19 -3.97 21.32
C THR A 198 17.80 -5.14 22.24
N THR A 199 16.79 -4.94 23.09
CA THR A 199 16.27 -6.00 23.96
C THR A 199 15.64 -7.13 23.16
N MET A 200 14.89 -6.80 22.11
CA MET A 200 14.26 -7.78 21.22
C MET A 200 15.28 -8.66 20.52
N LYS A 201 16.33 -8.08 19.93
CA LYS A 201 17.39 -8.82 19.25
C LYS A 201 18.10 -9.79 20.20
N ALA A 202 18.44 -9.32 21.41
CA ALA A 202 19.03 -10.18 22.43
C ALA A 202 18.12 -11.37 22.82
N ALA A 203 16.79 -11.16 22.84
CA ALA A 203 15.84 -12.24 23.09
C ALA A 203 15.73 -13.20 21.89
N VAL A 204 15.73 -12.70 20.66
CA VAL A 204 15.76 -13.50 19.42
C VAL A 204 17.00 -14.38 19.35
N ASP A 205 18.16 -13.86 19.74
CA ASP A 205 19.42 -14.60 19.73
C ASP A 205 19.41 -15.82 20.67
N ASN A 206 18.53 -15.83 21.68
CA ASN A 206 18.39 -16.93 22.64
C ASN A 206 17.42 -18.04 22.20
N ILE A 207 16.71 -17.90 21.09
CA ILE A 207 15.74 -18.91 20.62
C ILE A 207 16.46 -20.22 20.25
N THR A 208 16.05 -21.38 20.74
CA THR A 208 16.70 -22.66 20.40
C THR A 208 15.73 -23.62 19.71
N PRO A 209 16.19 -24.40 18.71
CA PRO A 209 15.39 -25.46 18.10
C PRO A 209 15.06 -26.56 19.13
N PHE A 210 13.80 -26.94 19.22
CA PHE A 210 13.30 -27.99 20.10
C PHE A 210 11.91 -28.43 19.68
N GLY A 211 11.61 -29.73 19.82
CA GLY A 211 10.25 -30.25 19.79
C GLY A 211 9.59 -30.27 18.40
N TYR A 212 8.26 -30.31 18.43
CA TYR A 212 7.35 -30.43 17.29
C TYR A 212 6.91 -29.05 16.74
N THR A 213 6.04 -29.04 15.74
CA THR A 213 5.65 -27.89 14.88
C THR A 213 4.14 -27.60 14.99
N PRO A 214 3.64 -27.13 16.15
CA PRO A 214 2.21 -26.94 16.43
C PRO A 214 1.70 -25.61 15.84
N LEU A 215 1.69 -25.46 14.51
CA LEU A 215 1.40 -24.18 13.84
C LEU A 215 0.00 -23.61 14.15
N GLY A 216 -1.01 -24.46 14.28
CA GLY A 216 -2.37 -24.01 14.61
C GLY A 216 -2.46 -23.44 16.03
N GLU A 217 -1.95 -24.17 17.02
CA GLU A 217 -1.90 -23.72 18.42
C GLU A 217 -1.05 -22.45 18.56
N PHE A 218 0.05 -22.37 17.80
CA PHE A 218 0.89 -21.20 17.78
C PHE A 218 0.12 -19.99 17.27
N LEU A 219 -0.51 -20.10 16.09
CA LEU A 219 -1.29 -19.01 15.50
C LEU A 219 -2.49 -18.62 16.36
N TYR A 220 -3.11 -19.58 17.06
CA TYR A 220 -4.14 -19.35 18.09
C TYR A 220 -3.63 -18.41 19.18
N ASP A 221 -2.48 -18.71 19.78
CA ASP A 221 -1.88 -17.87 20.83
C ASP A 221 -1.48 -16.49 20.31
N GLY A 222 -1.06 -16.38 19.04
CA GLY A 222 -0.90 -15.07 18.38
C GLY A 222 -2.19 -14.24 18.41
N GLY A 223 -3.35 -14.86 18.15
CA GLY A 223 -4.65 -14.23 18.26
C GLY A 223 -5.03 -13.85 19.70
N GLN A 224 -4.74 -14.72 20.67
CA GLN A 224 -4.98 -14.45 22.09
C GLN A 224 -4.15 -13.27 22.58
N TYR A 225 -2.89 -13.16 22.14
CA TYR A 225 -2.03 -12.01 22.41
C TYR A 225 -2.63 -10.70 21.88
N TYR A 226 -3.12 -10.69 20.64
CA TYR A 226 -3.81 -9.51 20.08
C TYR A 226 -5.07 -9.14 20.87
N LYS A 227 -5.79 -10.12 21.42
CA LYS A 227 -6.96 -9.92 22.29
C LYS A 227 -6.63 -9.49 23.73
N GLY A 228 -5.36 -9.53 24.12
CA GLY A 228 -4.95 -9.33 25.52
C GLY A 228 -5.47 -10.43 26.45
N LEU A 229 -5.66 -11.65 25.93
CA LEU A 229 -6.10 -12.82 26.67
C LEU A 229 -4.93 -13.73 27.05
N ALA A 230 -5.19 -14.67 27.96
CA ALA A 230 -4.23 -15.68 28.33
C ALA A 230 -3.87 -16.56 27.12
N LEU A 231 -2.57 -16.79 26.95
CA LEU A 231 -2.01 -17.78 26.02
C LEU A 231 -2.15 -19.19 26.62
N ARG A 232 -1.96 -20.23 25.81
CA ARG A 232 -2.01 -21.64 26.28
C ARG A 232 -0.95 -21.99 27.33
N ASN A 233 0.14 -21.21 27.41
CA ASN A 233 1.14 -21.35 28.48
C ASN A 233 0.74 -20.66 29.80
N GLY A 234 -0.47 -20.09 29.88
CA GLY A 234 -1.02 -19.42 31.06
C GLY A 234 -0.54 -17.98 31.27
N GLN A 235 0.37 -17.46 30.42
CA GLN A 235 0.81 -16.07 30.48
C GLN A 235 -0.22 -15.15 29.81
N THR A 236 -0.37 -13.94 30.33
CA THR A 236 -1.26 -12.91 29.77
C THR A 236 -0.45 -11.66 29.49
N TYR A 237 -0.71 -11.03 28.35
CA TYR A 237 -0.09 -9.78 27.94
C TYR A 237 -1.18 -8.75 27.65
N ALA A 238 -0.84 -7.47 27.76
CA ALA A 238 -1.74 -6.41 27.30
C ALA A 238 -1.92 -6.51 25.78
N SER A 239 -3.13 -6.23 25.28
CA SER A 239 -3.35 -6.12 23.83
C SER A 239 -2.41 -5.05 23.25
N PRO A 240 -1.73 -5.35 22.12
CA PRO A 240 -0.90 -4.37 21.43
C PRO A 240 -1.72 -3.34 20.64
N ILE A 241 -3.03 -3.57 20.47
CA ILE A 241 -3.95 -2.71 19.74
C ILE A 241 -4.21 -1.46 20.60
N GLN A 242 -3.69 -0.33 20.14
CA GLN A 242 -3.71 0.97 20.81
C GLN A 242 -4.62 1.98 20.10
N ALA A 243 -5.47 1.53 19.17
CA ALA A 243 -6.37 2.41 18.43
C ALA A 243 -7.27 3.23 19.38
N SER A 244 -7.69 4.42 18.98
CA SER A 244 -8.78 5.13 19.67
C SER A 244 -10.13 4.69 19.10
N ILE A 245 -11.23 4.96 19.80
CA ILE A 245 -12.58 4.70 19.28
C ILE A 245 -12.77 5.47 17.96
N GLY A 246 -12.94 4.76 16.84
CA GLY A 246 -13.08 5.33 15.49
C GLY A 246 -11.82 5.26 14.61
N GLU A 247 -10.70 4.75 15.14
CA GLU A 247 -9.46 4.50 14.39
C GLU A 247 -9.25 2.98 14.22
N CYS A 248 -8.74 2.53 13.07
CA CYS A 248 -8.28 1.14 12.90
C CYS A 248 -6.75 1.12 12.96
N GLN A 249 -6.17 0.42 13.95
CA GLN A 249 -4.73 0.13 13.93
C GLN A 249 -4.50 -1.12 13.09
N PRO A 250 -3.68 -1.09 12.03
CA PRO A 250 -3.40 -2.27 11.22
C PRO A 250 -2.58 -3.30 12.01
N ASN A 251 -3.04 -4.56 12.04
CA ASN A 251 -2.43 -5.64 12.82
C ASN A 251 -2.09 -6.83 11.92
N PHE A 252 -0.87 -7.35 12.07
CA PHE A 252 -0.35 -8.39 11.19
C PHE A 252 0.44 -9.47 11.94
N ILE A 253 0.45 -10.66 11.36
CA ILE A 253 1.29 -11.78 11.74
C ILE A 253 2.13 -12.18 10.53
N ILE A 254 3.42 -12.43 10.74
CA ILE A 254 4.28 -13.12 9.79
C ILE A 254 4.70 -14.44 10.42
N LEU A 255 4.15 -15.55 9.92
CA LEU A 255 4.42 -16.91 10.40
C LEU A 255 5.51 -17.56 9.55
N ILE A 256 6.65 -17.86 10.17
CA ILE A 256 7.81 -18.49 9.51
C ILE A 256 7.89 -19.95 9.99
N SER A 257 7.90 -20.92 9.07
CA SER A 257 7.92 -22.36 9.38
C SER A 257 8.78 -23.14 8.39
N ASP A 258 9.46 -24.19 8.85
CA ASP A 258 10.26 -25.10 8.01
C ASP A 258 9.68 -26.50 7.84
N GLY A 259 8.47 -26.72 8.37
CA GLY A 259 7.83 -28.03 8.38
C GLY A 259 6.31 -27.98 8.26
N LEU A 260 5.75 -29.17 8.03
CA LEU A 260 4.31 -29.42 8.06
C LEU A 260 3.81 -29.36 9.51
N GLN A 261 2.64 -28.79 9.72
CA GLN A 261 2.00 -28.77 11.05
C GLN A 261 1.80 -30.19 11.60
N ASN A 262 2.03 -30.35 12.91
CA ASN A 262 1.80 -31.61 13.65
C ASN A 262 1.04 -31.37 14.98
N GLY A 263 0.38 -30.22 15.07
CA GLY A 263 -0.57 -29.88 16.12
C GLY A 263 -1.96 -30.50 15.91
N THR A 264 -2.84 -30.28 16.88
CA THR A 264 -4.26 -30.65 16.81
C THR A 264 -5.14 -29.58 16.18
N MET A 265 -4.72 -28.31 16.24
CA MET A 265 -5.41 -27.19 15.60
C MET A 265 -4.91 -27.02 14.16
N ASP A 266 -5.82 -26.74 13.23
CA ASP A 266 -5.47 -26.47 11.85
C ASP A 266 -5.08 -24.99 11.67
N VAL A 267 -3.83 -24.74 11.28
CA VAL A 267 -3.31 -23.40 10.99
C VAL A 267 -4.14 -22.65 9.93
N ARG A 268 -4.75 -23.36 8.98
CA ARG A 268 -5.60 -22.74 7.95
C ARG A 268 -6.88 -22.15 8.54
N THR A 269 -7.50 -22.88 9.47
CA THR A 269 -8.68 -22.43 10.20
C THR A 269 -8.32 -21.29 11.15
N GLU A 270 -7.18 -21.40 11.84
CA GLU A 270 -6.73 -20.33 12.73
C GLU A 270 -6.40 -19.04 11.97
N ALA A 271 -5.87 -19.13 10.74
CA ALA A 271 -5.67 -17.96 9.89
C ALA A 271 -7.00 -17.30 9.49
N THR A 272 -8.03 -18.08 9.13
CA THR A 272 -9.39 -17.55 8.92
C THR A 272 -9.89 -16.84 10.17
N ASN A 273 -9.66 -17.42 11.36
CA ASN A 273 -10.06 -16.83 12.63
C ASN A 273 -9.35 -15.49 12.88
N ARG A 274 -8.05 -15.38 12.59
CA ARG A 274 -7.31 -14.10 12.69
C ARG A 274 -7.90 -13.01 11.79
N ARG A 275 -8.32 -13.39 10.57
CA ARG A 275 -8.87 -12.46 9.59
C ARG A 275 -10.30 -12.00 9.88
N THR A 276 -11.11 -12.87 10.50
CA THR A 276 -12.57 -12.67 10.61
C THR A 276 -13.04 -12.30 12.02
N GLN A 277 -12.31 -12.71 13.07
CA GLN A 277 -12.67 -12.38 14.45
C GLN A 277 -12.25 -10.96 14.80
N ASP A 278 -12.99 -10.35 15.73
CA ASP A 278 -12.60 -9.10 16.35
C ASP A 278 -11.58 -9.38 17.47
N HIS A 279 -10.40 -8.76 17.36
CA HIS A 279 -9.31 -8.92 18.31
C HIS A 279 -9.24 -7.78 19.33
N ALA A 280 -10.09 -6.77 19.25
CA ALA A 280 -10.20 -5.77 20.32
C ALA A 280 -11.60 -5.14 20.32
N SER A 281 -12.53 -5.87 20.93
CA SER A 281 -13.95 -5.49 21.05
C SER A 281 -14.22 -4.23 21.88
N SER A 282 -13.19 -3.67 22.53
CA SER A 282 -13.23 -2.35 23.13
C SER A 282 -13.33 -1.23 22.08
N PHE A 283 -13.04 -1.50 20.82
CA PHE A 283 -13.13 -0.55 19.72
C PHE A 283 -14.32 -0.86 18.81
N THR A 284 -14.85 0.17 18.16
CA THR A 284 -15.94 0.02 17.19
C THR A 284 -15.41 -0.64 15.91
N GLY A 285 -16.08 -1.70 15.46
CA GLY A 285 -15.72 -2.43 14.24
C GLY A 285 -14.70 -3.54 14.48
N THR A 286 -14.65 -4.50 13.57
CA THR A 286 -13.82 -5.69 13.70
C THR A 286 -12.33 -5.34 13.56
N GLN A 287 -11.56 -5.53 14.63
CA GLN A 287 -10.10 -5.43 14.59
C GLN A 287 -9.53 -6.77 14.09
N ASN A 288 -9.39 -6.92 12.78
CA ASN A 288 -8.82 -8.12 12.16
C ASN A 288 -7.29 -8.14 12.25
N VAL A 289 -6.71 -9.33 12.16
CA VAL A 289 -5.28 -9.57 12.06
C VAL A 289 -4.98 -10.29 10.75
N ILE A 290 -4.16 -9.70 9.89
CA ILE A 290 -3.78 -10.29 8.59
C ILE A 290 -2.59 -11.23 8.79
N VAL A 291 -2.60 -12.40 8.15
CA VAL A 291 -1.57 -13.44 8.32
C VAL A 291 -0.80 -13.66 7.02
N HIS A 292 0.49 -13.30 7.03
CA HIS A 292 1.47 -13.72 6.04
C HIS A 292 2.16 -15.01 6.50
N THR A 293 2.55 -15.87 5.56
CA THR A 293 3.25 -17.12 5.86
C THR A 293 4.52 -17.25 5.03
N VAL A 294 5.55 -17.84 5.62
CA VAL A 294 6.85 -18.09 4.98
C VAL A 294 7.23 -19.54 5.21
N GLY A 295 7.35 -20.30 4.13
CA GLY A 295 8.01 -21.61 4.13
C GLY A 295 9.52 -21.40 4.01
N PHE A 296 10.31 -21.92 4.95
CA PHE A 296 11.75 -21.71 4.98
C PHE A 296 12.55 -23.01 5.00
N GLY A 297 13.30 -23.30 3.94
CA GLY A 297 14.21 -24.44 3.88
C GLY A 297 13.49 -25.78 4.02
N ILE A 298 12.26 -25.87 3.51
CA ILE A 298 11.44 -27.08 3.56
C ILE A 298 12.09 -28.11 2.62
N SER A 299 12.81 -29.06 3.21
CA SER A 299 13.72 -29.99 2.53
C SER A 299 12.99 -31.13 1.80
N ALA A 300 13.45 -31.43 0.58
CA ALA A 300 12.97 -32.49 -0.31
C ALA A 300 13.25 -33.93 0.16
N SER A 301 13.68 -34.15 1.41
CA SER A 301 13.91 -35.49 1.96
C SER A 301 12.66 -36.37 1.93
N GLU A 302 11.46 -35.79 1.83
CA GLU A 302 10.23 -36.45 1.40
C GLU A 302 9.37 -35.49 0.53
N PRO A 303 9.42 -35.59 -0.81
CA PRO A 303 8.76 -34.64 -1.72
C PRO A 303 7.25 -34.43 -1.46
N GLY A 304 6.56 -35.44 -0.93
CA GLY A 304 5.14 -35.33 -0.54
C GLY A 304 4.90 -34.39 0.64
N ASN A 305 5.82 -34.35 1.62
CA ASN A 305 5.72 -33.49 2.79
C ASN A 305 6.11 -32.03 2.49
N VAL A 306 7.02 -31.79 1.53
CA VAL A 306 7.34 -30.42 1.06
C VAL A 306 6.14 -29.75 0.41
N VAL A 307 5.50 -30.45 -0.53
CA VAL A 307 4.31 -29.94 -1.22
C VAL A 307 3.20 -29.70 -0.21
N ALA A 308 2.97 -30.63 0.72
CA ALA A 308 1.95 -30.49 1.75
C ALA A 308 2.21 -29.31 2.69
N ALA A 309 3.45 -29.11 3.16
CA ALA A 309 3.79 -28.00 4.06
C ALA A 309 3.60 -26.64 3.38
N ASN A 310 4.15 -26.48 2.18
CA ASN A 310 3.99 -25.24 1.40
C ASN A 310 2.53 -24.97 1.03
N ASP A 311 1.76 -26.01 0.71
CA ASP A 311 0.32 -25.86 0.42
C ASP A 311 -0.47 -25.41 1.65
N VAL A 312 -0.23 -26.04 2.81
CA VAL A 312 -0.86 -25.66 4.08
C VAL A 312 -0.54 -24.20 4.44
N LEU A 313 0.72 -23.78 4.33
CA LEU A 313 1.13 -22.39 4.59
C LEU A 313 0.53 -21.43 3.56
N ARG A 314 0.46 -21.82 2.28
CA ARG A 314 -0.17 -21.03 1.23
C ARG A 314 -1.66 -20.81 1.49
N THR A 315 -2.40 -21.87 1.77
CA THR A 315 -3.81 -21.79 2.12
C THR A 315 -4.01 -20.97 3.40
N ALA A 316 -3.15 -21.11 4.40
CA ALA A 316 -3.24 -20.31 5.62
C ALA A 316 -3.04 -18.80 5.34
N ALA A 317 -2.06 -18.41 4.51
CA ALA A 317 -1.92 -17.01 4.11
C ALA A 317 -3.16 -16.49 3.36
N GLN A 318 -3.67 -17.26 2.40
CA GLN A 318 -4.89 -16.91 1.65
C GLN A 318 -6.09 -16.71 2.60
N ASN A 319 -6.33 -17.65 3.50
CA ASN A 319 -7.38 -17.57 4.52
C ASN A 319 -7.20 -16.39 5.47
N GLY A 320 -5.94 -16.07 5.80
CA GLY A 320 -5.54 -14.94 6.63
C GLY A 320 -5.56 -13.58 5.93
N GLY A 321 -5.87 -13.53 4.62
CA GLY A 321 -5.83 -12.31 3.80
C GLY A 321 -4.42 -11.78 3.53
N GLY A 322 -3.38 -12.61 3.70
CA GLY A 322 -1.99 -12.26 3.47
C GLY A 322 -1.36 -13.04 2.32
N GLN A 323 -0.03 -12.96 2.24
CA GLN A 323 0.79 -13.53 1.16
C GLN A 323 1.64 -14.69 1.67
N PHE A 324 1.84 -15.70 0.82
CA PHE A 324 2.76 -16.81 1.06
C PHE A 324 4.08 -16.60 0.32
N TYR A 325 5.18 -16.93 1.00
CA TYR A 325 6.53 -16.88 0.47
C TYR A 325 7.22 -18.24 0.62
N ASP A 326 7.80 -18.74 -0.45
CA ASP A 326 8.59 -19.99 -0.47
C ASP A 326 10.08 -19.63 -0.54
N THR A 327 10.84 -19.99 0.49
CA THR A 327 12.21 -19.54 0.71
C THR A 327 13.10 -20.72 1.08
N ASN A 328 14.31 -20.79 0.53
CA ASN A 328 15.24 -21.90 0.71
C ASN A 328 16.67 -21.46 1.04
N SER A 329 16.87 -20.17 1.31
CA SER A 329 18.16 -19.57 1.65
C SER A 329 17.98 -18.32 2.51
N GLU A 330 19.03 -17.90 3.22
CA GLU A 330 19.05 -16.63 3.96
C GLU A 330 18.60 -15.44 3.12
N PRO A 331 19.13 -15.23 1.89
CA PRO A 331 18.64 -14.19 0.98
C PRO A 331 17.14 -14.19 0.69
N GLN A 332 16.57 -15.36 0.42
CA GLN A 332 15.17 -15.49 0.06
C GLN A 332 14.27 -15.20 1.27
N LEU A 333 14.71 -15.61 2.46
CA LEU A 333 14.02 -15.28 3.71
C LEU A 333 14.07 -13.76 3.99
N GLU A 334 15.22 -13.11 3.75
CA GLU A 334 15.34 -11.65 3.87
C GLU A 334 14.38 -10.91 2.92
N GLU A 335 14.34 -11.31 1.64
CA GLU A 335 13.46 -10.71 0.64
C GLU A 335 11.97 -10.91 0.98
N ALA A 336 11.60 -12.11 1.45
CA ALA A 336 10.23 -12.42 1.85
C ALA A 336 9.73 -11.53 3.01
N LEU A 337 10.54 -11.37 4.06
CA LEU A 337 10.18 -10.50 5.18
C LEU A 337 10.10 -9.03 4.75
N GLN A 338 10.97 -8.58 3.86
CA GLN A 338 10.92 -7.21 3.34
C GLN A 338 9.67 -6.94 2.50
N ASP A 339 9.28 -7.86 1.62
CA ASP A 339 8.05 -7.71 0.83
C ASP A 339 6.81 -7.71 1.74
N ALA A 340 6.77 -8.60 2.73
CA ALA A 340 5.68 -8.64 3.71
C ALA A 340 5.54 -7.30 4.43
N ILE A 341 6.63 -6.73 4.94
CA ILE A 341 6.62 -5.42 5.61
C ILE A 341 6.21 -4.27 4.68
N ARG A 342 6.64 -4.29 3.41
CA ARG A 342 6.22 -3.26 2.45
C ARG A 342 4.71 -3.27 2.24
N ARG A 343 4.11 -4.45 2.07
CA ARG A 343 2.65 -4.62 1.93
C ARG A 343 1.90 -4.13 3.17
N ILE A 344 2.44 -4.44 4.34
CA ILE A 344 1.93 -3.97 5.64
C ILE A 344 1.90 -2.45 5.69
N ILE A 345 3.00 -1.77 5.36
CA ILE A 345 3.09 -0.31 5.38
C ILE A 345 2.12 0.32 4.38
N GLN A 346 2.00 -0.25 3.17
CA GLN A 346 1.08 0.26 2.16
C GLN A 346 -0.38 0.24 2.65
N ALA A 347 -0.80 -0.83 3.32
CA ALA A 347 -2.18 -0.98 3.80
C ALA A 347 -2.56 -0.13 5.03
N THR A 348 -1.76 0.86 5.42
CA THR A 348 -2.00 1.69 6.64
C THR A 348 -2.47 3.11 6.38
N PHE A 349 -2.55 3.56 5.12
CA PHE A 349 -3.05 4.90 4.77
C PHE A 349 -4.55 4.85 4.49
N THR A 350 -5.37 5.81 4.96
CA THR A 350 -6.82 5.80 4.70
C THR A 350 -7.49 7.16 4.42
N PHE A 351 -6.75 8.28 4.33
CA PHE A 351 -7.38 9.59 4.16
C PHE A 351 -6.67 10.52 3.16
N ALA A 352 -7.48 11.22 2.36
CA ALA A 352 -7.10 12.40 1.61
C ALA A 352 -7.57 13.68 2.34
N THR A 353 -6.98 14.83 2.02
CA THR A 353 -7.35 16.11 2.64
C THR A 353 -8.84 16.45 2.42
N PRO A 354 -9.62 16.74 3.50
CA PRO A 354 -11.02 17.12 3.37
C PRO A 354 -11.17 18.46 2.63
N VAL A 355 -12.20 18.56 1.80
CA VAL A 355 -12.52 19.75 1.01
C VAL A 355 -13.67 20.48 1.68
N VAL A 356 -13.37 21.65 2.25
CA VAL A 356 -14.39 22.56 2.77
C VAL A 356 -14.43 23.79 1.87
N PRO A 357 -15.53 24.03 1.13
CA PRO A 357 -15.72 25.29 0.45
C PRO A 357 -15.72 26.42 1.49
N THR A 358 -14.70 27.28 1.43
CA THR A 358 -14.42 28.33 2.43
C THR A 358 -15.39 29.51 2.37
N THR A 359 -16.32 29.56 1.40
CA THR A 359 -17.25 30.68 1.23
C THR A 359 -18.68 30.25 0.91
N SER A 360 -19.66 30.92 1.55
CA SER A 360 -21.09 30.82 1.23
C SER A 360 -21.42 31.26 -0.21
N THR A 361 -20.50 31.94 -0.89
CA THR A 361 -20.62 32.40 -2.28
C THR A 361 -20.56 31.29 -3.33
N THR A 362 -20.10 30.09 -2.98
CA THR A 362 -20.14 28.89 -3.85
C THR A 362 -21.55 28.26 -3.91
N GLY A 363 -22.43 28.67 -3.00
CA GLY A 363 -23.80 28.16 -2.89
C GLY A 363 -23.88 26.68 -2.54
N SER A 364 -22.82 26.06 -2.00
CA SER A 364 -22.89 24.71 -1.41
C SER A 364 -22.95 24.80 0.12
N THR A 365 -23.89 24.09 0.71
CA THR A 365 -24.04 23.94 2.16
C THR A 365 -23.34 22.68 2.67
N LYS A 366 -22.65 21.92 1.82
CA LYS A 366 -22.01 20.64 2.17
C LYS A 366 -20.49 20.79 2.31
N ALA A 367 -19.89 19.88 3.08
CA ALA A 367 -18.45 19.62 3.11
C ALA A 367 -18.18 18.26 2.47
N TYR A 368 -17.02 18.07 1.85
CA TYR A 368 -16.71 16.86 1.11
C TYR A 368 -15.46 16.20 1.65
N LEU A 369 -15.52 14.88 1.81
CA LEU A 369 -14.43 14.08 2.34
C LEU A 369 -14.12 12.94 1.37
N ALA A 370 -12.91 12.95 0.83
CA ALA A 370 -12.35 11.80 0.14
C ALA A 370 -11.66 10.88 1.16
N ALA A 371 -11.89 9.58 1.06
CA ALA A 371 -11.27 8.56 1.90
C ALA A 371 -11.10 7.28 1.08
N PHE A 372 -10.40 6.29 1.64
CA PHE A 372 -10.29 4.99 1.00
C PHE A 372 -10.07 3.87 2.01
N GLN A 373 -10.35 2.65 1.57
CA GLN A 373 -10.06 1.42 2.30
C GLN A 373 -9.00 0.66 1.51
N SER A 374 -7.79 0.60 2.09
CA SER A 374 -6.68 -0.15 1.53
C SER A 374 -6.88 -1.66 1.69
N ASP A 375 -6.40 -2.42 0.70
CA ASP A 375 -6.37 -3.88 0.72
C ASP A 375 -4.99 -4.39 0.30
N ALA A 376 -4.23 -4.97 1.25
CA ALA A 376 -2.88 -5.48 0.97
C ALA A 376 -2.86 -6.68 0.00
N SER A 377 -4.00 -7.35 -0.17
CA SER A 377 -4.13 -8.53 -1.02
C SER A 377 -4.40 -8.18 -2.48
N ARG A 378 -4.83 -6.95 -2.78
CA ARG A 378 -5.33 -6.56 -4.10
C ARG A 378 -4.83 -5.20 -4.58
N PRO A 379 -4.53 -5.03 -5.88
CA PRO A 379 -4.13 -3.73 -6.42
C PRO A 379 -5.22 -2.65 -6.38
N PHE A 380 -6.50 -3.04 -6.50
CA PHE A 380 -7.63 -2.13 -6.46
C PHE A 380 -8.05 -1.87 -5.02
N TRP A 381 -7.97 -0.62 -4.57
CA TRP A 381 -8.47 -0.20 -3.26
C TRP A 381 -9.78 0.56 -3.40
N LYS A 382 -10.67 0.42 -2.42
CA LYS A 382 -11.99 1.04 -2.47
C LYS A 382 -11.88 2.50 -2.08
N GLY A 383 -12.31 3.41 -2.95
CA GLY A 383 -12.41 4.83 -2.65
C GLY A 383 -13.80 5.24 -2.21
N TYR A 384 -13.83 6.32 -1.42
CA TYR A 384 -15.04 6.96 -0.94
C TYR A 384 -14.97 8.45 -1.21
N LEU A 385 -16.09 9.04 -1.62
CA LEU A 385 -16.28 10.48 -1.65
C LEU A 385 -17.62 10.80 -1.00
N LYS A 386 -17.55 11.35 0.21
CA LYS A 386 -18.71 11.62 1.05
C LYS A 386 -19.04 13.10 1.02
N ALA A 387 -20.33 13.43 0.96
CA ALA A 387 -20.82 14.77 1.20
C ALA A 387 -21.59 14.83 2.51
N TYR A 388 -21.19 15.74 3.39
CA TYR A 388 -21.83 15.98 4.67
C TYR A 388 -22.50 17.34 4.69
N GLN A 389 -23.75 17.37 5.14
CA GLN A 389 -24.49 18.60 5.38
C GLN A 389 -23.85 19.37 6.53
N ARG A 390 -23.53 20.64 6.30
CA ARG A 390 -23.06 21.55 7.36
C ARG A 390 -24.23 22.11 8.16
N ASP A 391 -23.99 22.40 9.42
CA ASP A 391 -24.92 23.09 10.31
C ASP A 391 -24.97 24.61 10.08
N SER A 392 -25.75 25.32 10.89
CA SER A 392 -25.88 26.78 10.85
C SER A 392 -24.59 27.53 11.20
N SER A 393 -23.63 26.86 11.85
CA SER A 393 -22.30 27.40 12.16
C SER A 393 -21.31 27.17 11.02
N GLY A 394 -21.73 26.47 9.96
CA GLY A 394 -20.87 26.14 8.82
C GLY A 394 -19.91 24.97 9.10
N LEU A 395 -20.17 24.16 10.12
CA LEU A 395 -19.37 22.99 10.49
C LEU A 395 -20.11 21.69 10.16
N VAL A 396 -19.37 20.60 9.97
CA VAL A 396 -19.96 19.26 9.87
C VAL A 396 -20.33 18.81 11.29
N PRO A 397 -21.59 18.41 11.55
CA PRO A 397 -21.96 17.82 12.83
C PRO A 397 -21.15 16.56 13.10
N VAL A 398 -20.54 16.49 14.27
CA VAL A 398 -19.73 15.35 14.72
C VAL A 398 -20.26 14.82 16.05
N ASP A 399 -19.95 13.55 16.35
CA ASP A 399 -20.19 12.99 17.68
C ASP A 399 -19.16 13.50 18.71
N GLY A 400 -19.24 12.98 19.95
CA GLY A 400 -18.32 13.35 21.03
C GLY A 400 -16.84 13.01 20.76
N ASN A 401 -16.54 12.25 19.70
CA ASN A 401 -15.19 11.85 19.30
C ASN A 401 -14.72 12.57 18.03
N GLY A 402 -15.49 13.53 17.49
CA GLY A 402 -15.12 14.25 16.28
C GLY A 402 -15.41 13.48 14.98
N VAL A 403 -16.14 12.37 15.03
CA VAL A 403 -16.53 11.61 13.84
C VAL A 403 -17.80 12.22 13.23
N PRO A 404 -17.85 12.49 11.91
CA PRO A 404 -19.05 13.00 11.26
C PRO A 404 -20.28 12.13 11.51
N LEU A 405 -21.38 12.75 11.96
CA LEU A 405 -22.63 12.05 12.24
C LEU A 405 -23.21 11.45 10.95
N SER A 406 -23.73 10.22 11.04
CA SER A 406 -24.42 9.57 9.93
C SER A 406 -25.64 10.37 9.44
N SER A 407 -26.33 11.08 10.35
CA SER A 407 -27.44 11.98 10.03
C SER A 407 -27.04 13.19 9.19
N ALA A 408 -25.75 13.53 9.16
CA ALA A 408 -25.23 14.60 8.31
C ALA A 408 -24.80 14.10 6.93
N LEU A 409 -24.63 12.78 6.72
CA LEU A 409 -24.25 12.23 5.41
C LEU A 409 -25.40 12.41 4.42
N VAL A 410 -25.15 13.13 3.32
CA VAL A 410 -26.13 13.37 2.26
C VAL A 410 -26.02 12.29 1.17
N TRP A 411 -24.80 12.02 0.73
CA TRP A 411 -24.50 10.98 -0.26
C TRP A 411 -23.06 10.51 -0.13
N GLU A 412 -22.80 9.31 -0.64
CA GLU A 412 -21.48 8.74 -0.81
C GLU A 412 -21.34 8.25 -2.26
N ALA A 413 -20.41 8.83 -3.02
CA ALA A 413 -20.33 8.65 -4.46
C ALA A 413 -19.98 7.22 -4.87
N GLY A 414 -19.15 6.51 -4.11
CA GLY A 414 -18.82 5.10 -4.37
C GLY A 414 -20.05 4.19 -4.28
N GLN A 415 -20.89 4.40 -3.28
CA GLN A 415 -22.15 3.68 -3.06
C GLN A 415 -23.15 3.99 -4.18
N VAL A 416 -23.28 5.27 -4.55
CA VAL A 416 -24.13 5.68 -5.68
C VAL A 416 -23.61 5.03 -6.98
N LEU A 417 -22.30 5.05 -7.20
CA LEU A 417 -21.67 4.47 -8.38
C LEU A 417 -21.85 2.95 -8.45
N SER A 418 -21.75 2.23 -7.32
CA SER A 418 -22.03 0.79 -7.27
C SER A 418 -23.42 0.45 -7.80
N GLY A 419 -24.41 1.33 -7.58
CA GLY A 419 -25.77 1.19 -8.12
C GLY A 419 -25.93 1.55 -9.61
N ILE A 420 -24.94 2.19 -10.25
CA ILE A 420 -24.97 2.51 -11.68
C ILE A 420 -24.45 1.31 -12.47
N ALA A 421 -25.28 0.73 -13.33
CA ALA A 421 -24.88 -0.41 -14.17
C ALA A 421 -23.62 -0.09 -14.98
N ALA A 422 -22.68 -1.04 -15.06
CA ALA A 422 -21.41 -0.88 -15.77
C ALA A 422 -21.64 -0.49 -17.25
N SER A 423 -22.74 -0.93 -17.86
CA SER A 423 -23.14 -0.56 -19.23
C SER A 423 -23.61 0.89 -19.38
N SER A 424 -24.12 1.51 -18.30
CA SER A 424 -24.64 2.90 -18.30
C SER A 424 -23.57 3.95 -17.99
N ARG A 425 -22.38 3.56 -17.52
CA ARG A 425 -21.31 4.50 -17.22
C ARG A 425 -20.74 5.16 -18.48
N THR A 426 -20.54 6.47 -18.41
CA THR A 426 -19.91 7.26 -19.48
C THR A 426 -18.44 7.46 -19.16
N ILE A 427 -17.57 6.70 -19.81
CA ILE A 427 -16.12 6.75 -19.58
C ILE A 427 -15.44 7.10 -20.90
N TYR A 428 -14.65 8.17 -20.88
CA TYR A 428 -13.92 8.66 -22.04
C TYR A 428 -12.43 8.33 -21.93
N THR A 429 -11.78 8.19 -23.08
CA THR A 429 -10.32 8.22 -23.20
C THR A 429 -9.92 8.91 -24.51
N LEU A 430 -8.63 8.88 -24.84
CA LEU A 430 -8.11 9.34 -26.12
C LEU A 430 -7.43 8.22 -26.87
N VAL A 431 -7.75 8.10 -28.15
CA VAL A 431 -7.02 7.25 -29.09
C VAL A 431 -6.58 8.14 -30.25
N SER A 432 -5.27 8.22 -30.46
CA SER A 432 -4.68 9.04 -31.54
C SER A 432 -5.15 10.51 -31.53
N GLY A 433 -5.37 11.07 -30.34
CA GLY A 433 -5.83 12.46 -30.15
C GLY A 433 -7.35 12.67 -30.27
N THR A 434 -8.11 11.62 -30.57
CA THR A 434 -9.58 11.67 -30.67
C THR A 434 -10.22 11.12 -29.40
N ARG A 435 -11.26 11.80 -28.91
CA ARG A 435 -12.04 11.37 -27.74
C ARG A 435 -12.88 10.15 -28.10
N GLU A 436 -12.71 9.08 -27.34
CA GLU A 436 -13.33 7.78 -27.54
C GLU A 436 -14.09 7.33 -26.30
N LEU A 437 -15.19 6.59 -26.50
CA LEU A 437 -15.86 5.90 -25.41
C LEU A 437 -15.12 4.63 -25.04
N PHE A 438 -14.86 4.42 -23.75
CA PHE A 438 -14.19 3.24 -23.24
C PHE A 438 -15.20 2.09 -23.05
N THR A 439 -15.51 1.38 -24.13
CA THR A 439 -16.49 0.28 -24.17
C THR A 439 -15.96 -0.88 -25.01
N LYS A 440 -16.47 -2.10 -24.77
CA LYS A 440 -16.12 -3.29 -25.57
C LYS A 440 -16.53 -3.15 -27.04
N SER A 441 -17.61 -2.41 -27.30
CA SER A 441 -18.09 -2.15 -28.67
C SER A 441 -17.18 -1.21 -29.45
N ASN A 442 -16.31 -0.46 -28.78
CA ASN A 442 -15.39 0.45 -29.43
C ASN A 442 -14.11 -0.27 -29.86
N SER A 443 -14.00 -0.60 -31.15
CA SER A 443 -12.83 -1.29 -31.70
C SER A 443 -11.53 -0.47 -31.67
N ASN A 444 -11.62 0.85 -31.46
CA ASN A 444 -10.44 1.71 -31.29
C ASN A 444 -9.72 1.44 -29.96
N ILE A 445 -10.42 0.86 -28.98
CA ILE A 445 -9.81 0.37 -27.74
C ILE A 445 -9.23 -1.03 -28.02
N SER A 446 -8.02 -1.07 -28.59
CA SER A 446 -7.37 -2.32 -28.99
C SER A 446 -6.72 -3.07 -27.83
N GLN A 447 -6.40 -4.35 -28.04
CA GLN A 447 -5.61 -5.17 -27.10
C GLN A 447 -4.24 -4.53 -26.83
N SER A 448 -3.58 -4.06 -27.89
CA SER A 448 -2.27 -3.40 -27.79
C SER A 448 -2.32 -2.11 -26.99
N LEU A 449 -3.42 -1.35 -27.08
CA LEU A 449 -3.63 -0.13 -26.31
C LEU A 449 -3.74 -0.41 -24.81
N LEU A 450 -4.40 -1.52 -24.44
CA LEU A 450 -4.51 -1.98 -23.05
C LEU A 450 -3.32 -2.82 -22.59
N GLY A 451 -2.32 -3.03 -23.44
CA GLY A 451 -1.12 -3.80 -23.12
C GLY A 451 -1.38 -5.28 -22.86
N VAL A 452 -2.46 -5.85 -23.41
CA VAL A 452 -2.87 -7.24 -23.21
C VAL A 452 -2.69 -8.08 -24.48
N ALA A 453 -2.58 -9.41 -24.31
CA ALA A 453 -2.26 -10.33 -25.40
C ALA A 453 -3.48 -10.79 -26.22
N SER A 454 -4.70 -10.77 -25.63
CA SER A 454 -5.89 -11.37 -26.24
C SER A 454 -7.13 -10.48 -26.15
N SER A 455 -8.14 -10.75 -26.98
CA SER A 455 -9.40 -9.99 -27.02
C SER A 455 -10.23 -10.26 -25.77
N THR A 456 -10.09 -11.47 -25.24
CA THR A 456 -10.67 -11.85 -23.96
C THR A 456 -10.08 -11.01 -22.83
N ASP A 457 -8.76 -10.83 -22.78
CA ASP A 457 -8.12 -10.01 -21.74
C ASP A 457 -8.42 -8.52 -21.92
N ARG A 458 -8.57 -8.06 -23.16
CA ARG A 458 -9.06 -6.70 -23.46
C ARG A 458 -10.45 -6.51 -22.87
N ASP A 459 -11.36 -7.43 -23.15
CA ASP A 459 -12.74 -7.35 -22.69
C ASP A 459 -12.82 -7.43 -21.16
N LYS A 460 -12.06 -8.33 -20.53
CA LYS A 460 -11.92 -8.39 -19.07
C LYS A 460 -11.43 -7.08 -18.47
N THR A 461 -10.41 -6.45 -19.06
CA THR A 461 -9.88 -5.16 -18.60
C THR A 461 -10.94 -4.07 -18.71
N ILE A 462 -11.65 -4.01 -19.84
CA ILE A 462 -12.73 -3.04 -20.04
C ILE A 462 -13.86 -3.28 -19.04
N ASP A 463 -14.29 -4.52 -18.89
CA ASP A 463 -15.38 -4.93 -18.00
C ASP A 463 -15.04 -4.57 -16.54
N PHE A 464 -13.83 -4.88 -16.07
CA PHE A 464 -13.40 -4.52 -14.72
C PHE A 464 -13.39 -3.01 -14.48
N VAL A 465 -12.83 -2.22 -15.40
CA VAL A 465 -12.75 -0.75 -15.26
C VAL A 465 -14.13 -0.11 -15.30
N ARG A 466 -15.05 -0.67 -16.11
CA ARG A 466 -16.45 -0.24 -16.14
C ARG A 466 -17.20 -0.66 -14.89
N GLY A 467 -16.78 -1.72 -14.21
CA GLY A 467 -17.29 -2.11 -12.89
C GLY A 467 -18.02 -3.46 -12.86
N LEU A 468 -17.72 -4.37 -13.78
CA LEU A 468 -18.11 -5.77 -13.65
C LEU A 468 -17.12 -6.53 -12.75
N ASP A 469 -17.62 -7.52 -12.05
CA ASP A 469 -16.81 -8.42 -11.24
C ASP A 469 -16.17 -9.51 -12.10
N VAL A 470 -15.02 -9.22 -12.71
CA VAL A 470 -14.32 -10.25 -13.52
C VAL A 470 -13.46 -11.19 -12.66
N LEU A 471 -13.44 -11.00 -11.33
CA LEU A 471 -12.54 -11.69 -10.40
C LEU A 471 -13.27 -12.57 -9.39
N ASP A 472 -14.60 -12.62 -9.42
CA ASP A 472 -15.42 -13.37 -8.46
C ASP A 472 -15.10 -12.91 -7.01
N GLU A 473 -15.22 -11.60 -6.76
CA GLU A 473 -14.81 -11.00 -5.49
C GLU A 473 -15.62 -11.50 -4.29
N ASP A 474 -16.87 -11.92 -4.54
CA ASP A 474 -17.78 -12.49 -3.54
C ASP A 474 -17.81 -14.04 -3.53
N GLN A 475 -17.07 -14.68 -4.44
CA GLN A 475 -16.85 -16.14 -4.51
C GLN A 475 -18.14 -16.93 -4.75
N ASP A 476 -19.09 -16.36 -5.49
CA ASP A 476 -20.32 -17.03 -5.87
C ASP A 476 -20.20 -17.80 -7.21
N GLY A 477 -19.07 -17.64 -7.90
CA GLY A 477 -18.74 -18.32 -9.15
C GLY A 477 -19.24 -17.60 -10.41
N ASN A 478 -19.85 -16.43 -10.27
CA ASN A 478 -20.23 -15.56 -11.38
C ASN A 478 -19.14 -14.47 -11.57
N THR A 479 -18.78 -14.22 -12.83
CA THR A 479 -17.74 -13.23 -13.17
C THR A 479 -18.24 -12.18 -14.15
N SER A 480 -19.55 -11.96 -14.16
CA SER A 480 -20.24 -11.12 -15.13
C SER A 480 -21.27 -10.18 -14.48
N GLU A 481 -21.46 -10.23 -13.16
CA GLU A 481 -22.28 -9.25 -12.45
C GLU A 481 -21.56 -7.93 -12.18
N GLU A 482 -22.33 -7.00 -11.62
CA GLU A 482 -21.85 -5.72 -11.14
C GLU A 482 -20.97 -5.92 -9.91
N ARG A 483 -19.79 -5.31 -9.92
CA ARG A 483 -18.88 -5.32 -8.78
C ARG A 483 -19.50 -4.56 -7.61
N SER A 484 -19.36 -5.11 -6.40
CA SER A 484 -19.88 -4.51 -5.16
C SER A 484 -19.38 -3.09 -4.91
N TRP A 485 -18.16 -2.75 -5.38
CA TRP A 485 -17.58 -1.42 -5.28
C TRP A 485 -16.80 -1.01 -6.53
N LYS A 486 -17.18 0.12 -7.14
CA LYS A 486 -16.61 0.54 -8.43
C LYS A 486 -15.56 1.65 -8.34
N LEU A 487 -15.69 2.54 -7.36
CA LEU A 487 -14.80 3.69 -7.20
C LEU A 487 -13.45 3.27 -6.60
N GLY A 488 -12.36 3.57 -7.31
CA GLY A 488 -10.99 3.41 -6.80
C GLY A 488 -10.63 4.45 -5.74
N ASP A 489 -9.58 4.19 -4.99
CA ASP A 489 -9.10 5.08 -3.93
C ASP A 489 -8.75 6.48 -4.45
N ILE A 490 -9.26 7.48 -3.73
CA ILE A 490 -8.88 8.89 -3.88
C ILE A 490 -7.79 9.13 -2.82
N PHE A 491 -6.53 8.92 -3.20
CA PHE A 491 -5.40 8.87 -2.26
C PHE A 491 -4.75 10.25 -2.02
N HIS A 492 -3.93 10.77 -2.93
CA HIS A 492 -3.32 12.11 -2.81
C HIS A 492 -4.10 13.21 -3.55
N SER A 493 -5.30 12.86 -4.00
CA SER A 493 -6.17 13.70 -4.80
C SER A 493 -7.21 14.34 -3.89
N THR A 494 -7.22 15.66 -3.86
CA THR A 494 -8.22 16.46 -3.16
C THR A 494 -9.29 16.85 -4.18
N PRO A 495 -10.55 16.43 -4.00
CA PRO A 495 -11.62 16.78 -4.94
C PRO A 495 -11.76 18.29 -5.12
N VAL A 496 -12.02 18.76 -6.34
CA VAL A 496 -12.33 20.17 -6.59
C VAL A 496 -13.83 20.33 -6.86
N LEU A 497 -14.48 21.24 -6.14
CA LEU A 497 -15.85 21.64 -6.40
C LEU A 497 -15.87 22.69 -7.51
N VAL A 498 -16.53 22.37 -8.63
CA VAL A 498 -16.78 23.29 -9.73
C VAL A 498 -18.21 23.82 -9.61
N THR A 499 -18.33 25.14 -9.47
CA THR A 499 -19.62 25.85 -9.37
C THR A 499 -19.84 26.72 -10.60
N PRO A 500 -21.01 27.40 -10.71
CA PRO A 500 -21.10 28.57 -11.56
C PRO A 500 -19.95 29.57 -11.28
N PRO A 501 -19.45 30.28 -12.31
CA PRO A 501 -18.34 31.22 -12.17
C PRO A 501 -18.57 32.26 -11.07
N VAL A 502 -17.65 32.36 -10.11
CA VAL A 502 -17.80 33.26 -8.94
C VAL A 502 -16.87 34.48 -8.97
N LEU A 503 -15.87 34.52 -9.85
CA LEU A 503 -14.88 35.61 -9.83
C LEU A 503 -15.55 36.97 -10.05
N ALA A 504 -15.04 37.99 -9.37
CA ALA A 504 -15.50 39.37 -9.48
C ALA A 504 -14.58 40.16 -10.43
N LEU A 505 -14.48 39.72 -11.69
CA LEU A 505 -13.67 40.40 -12.71
C LEU A 505 -14.49 41.50 -13.40
N SER A 506 -13.93 42.70 -13.53
CA SER A 506 -14.58 43.81 -14.25
C SER A 506 -14.53 43.70 -15.79
N ASP A 507 -14.12 42.55 -16.33
CA ASP A 507 -14.15 42.24 -17.77
C ASP A 507 -15.60 41.96 -18.20
N SER A 508 -16.16 42.76 -19.10
CA SER A 508 -17.52 42.60 -19.60
C SER A 508 -17.75 41.25 -20.28
N SER A 509 -16.73 40.70 -20.96
CA SER A 509 -16.84 39.40 -21.61
C SER A 509 -16.82 38.26 -20.57
N TYR A 510 -16.20 38.47 -19.40
CA TYR A 510 -16.30 37.53 -18.28
C TYR A 510 -17.68 37.61 -17.62
N GLN A 511 -18.26 38.80 -17.48
CA GLN A 511 -19.62 38.95 -16.95
C GLN A 511 -20.67 38.27 -17.85
N SER A 512 -20.52 38.35 -19.17
CA SER A 512 -21.35 37.58 -20.11
C SER A 512 -21.17 36.07 -19.93
N PHE A 513 -19.93 35.59 -19.77
CA PHE A 513 -19.63 34.19 -19.50
C PHE A 513 -20.25 33.70 -18.19
N LYS A 514 -20.08 34.45 -17.10
CA LYS A 514 -20.66 34.18 -15.79
C LYS A 514 -22.19 34.08 -15.86
N THR A 515 -22.82 34.99 -16.60
CA THR A 515 -24.28 34.96 -16.82
C THR A 515 -24.71 33.72 -17.60
N ALA A 516 -23.99 33.39 -18.67
CA ALA A 516 -24.27 32.20 -19.49
C ALA A 516 -24.10 30.87 -18.71
N GLN A 517 -23.24 30.86 -17.69
CA GLN A 517 -22.92 29.68 -16.88
C GLN A 517 -23.64 29.67 -15.52
N ALA A 518 -24.61 30.56 -15.29
CA ALA A 518 -25.29 30.71 -14.01
C ALA A 518 -26.06 29.44 -13.58
N SER A 519 -26.58 28.67 -14.55
CA SER A 519 -27.33 27.43 -14.32
C SER A 519 -26.48 26.16 -14.48
N ARG A 520 -25.15 26.28 -14.53
CA ARG A 520 -24.24 25.13 -14.68
C ARG A 520 -24.41 24.13 -13.54
N THR A 521 -24.47 22.85 -13.89
CA THR A 521 -24.46 21.74 -12.93
C THR A 521 -23.19 21.77 -12.09
N LYS A 522 -23.34 21.87 -10.77
CA LYS A 522 -22.22 21.77 -9.82
C LYS A 522 -21.67 20.35 -9.83
N VAL A 523 -20.35 20.21 -9.94
CA VAL A 523 -19.69 18.90 -9.97
C VAL A 523 -18.49 18.89 -9.04
N LEU A 524 -18.25 17.75 -8.39
CA LEU A 524 -16.98 17.44 -7.75
C LEU A 524 -16.14 16.65 -8.74
N ILE A 525 -14.91 17.10 -8.96
CA ILE A 525 -13.95 16.40 -9.80
C ILE A 525 -12.85 15.82 -8.92
N ALA A 526 -12.57 14.53 -9.04
CA ALA A 526 -11.55 13.85 -8.27
C ALA A 526 -10.77 12.86 -9.14
N GLY A 527 -9.45 12.87 -9.00
CA GLY A 527 -8.60 11.77 -9.50
C GLY A 527 -8.67 10.57 -8.57
N ALA A 528 -8.75 9.37 -9.15
CA ALA A 528 -8.74 8.10 -8.44
C ALA A 528 -7.74 7.11 -9.05
N ASN A 529 -7.29 6.17 -8.22
CA ASN A 529 -6.33 5.14 -8.61
C ASN A 529 -6.98 3.90 -9.26
N ASP A 530 -8.23 4.01 -9.70
CA ASP A 530 -8.85 3.10 -10.68
C ASP A 530 -8.54 3.49 -12.14
N GLY A 531 -7.67 4.46 -12.35
CA GLY A 531 -7.24 4.90 -13.68
C GLY A 531 -7.91 6.18 -14.18
N MET A 532 -8.81 6.78 -13.40
CA MET A 532 -9.76 7.77 -13.90
C MET A 532 -9.77 9.10 -13.14
N LEU A 533 -10.04 10.16 -13.88
CA LEU A 533 -10.59 11.41 -13.33
C LEU A 533 -12.11 11.32 -13.39
N HIS A 534 -12.78 11.40 -12.24
CA HIS A 534 -14.24 11.31 -12.15
C HIS A 534 -14.87 12.69 -11.96
N ALA A 535 -16.08 12.87 -12.50
CA ALA A 535 -16.95 13.99 -12.18
C ALA A 535 -18.26 13.49 -11.56
N PHE A 536 -18.50 13.88 -10.31
CA PHE A 536 -19.69 13.54 -9.55
C PHE A 536 -20.61 14.75 -9.45
N ARG A 537 -21.90 14.57 -9.72
CA ARG A 537 -22.89 15.62 -9.55
C ARG A 537 -23.04 15.95 -8.06
N GLU A 538 -22.92 17.22 -7.72
CA GLU A 538 -22.90 17.67 -6.32
C GLU A 538 -24.22 17.40 -5.56
N SER A 539 -25.34 17.35 -6.28
CA SER A 539 -26.66 17.19 -5.66
C SER A 539 -26.87 15.82 -5.04
N ASP A 540 -26.39 14.76 -5.69
CA ASP A 540 -26.74 13.36 -5.40
C ASP A 540 -25.54 12.40 -5.41
N GLY A 541 -24.33 12.86 -5.77
CA GLY A 541 -23.13 12.03 -5.84
C GLY A 541 -23.05 11.15 -7.09
N ALA A 542 -24.00 11.27 -8.03
CA ALA A 542 -24.01 10.45 -9.25
C ALA A 542 -22.82 10.79 -10.16
N GLU A 543 -22.10 9.76 -10.61
CA GLU A 543 -21.05 9.93 -11.62
C GLU A 543 -21.67 10.35 -12.96
N LEU A 544 -21.22 11.49 -13.48
CA LEU A 544 -21.64 12.01 -14.78
C LEU A 544 -20.77 11.48 -15.90
N TRP A 545 -19.47 11.49 -15.66
CA TRP A 545 -18.46 10.98 -16.59
C TRP A 545 -17.18 10.66 -15.84
N ALA A 546 -16.36 9.81 -16.44
CA ALA A 546 -14.98 9.58 -16.07
C ALA A 546 -14.06 9.74 -17.29
N PHE A 547 -12.80 10.11 -17.06
CA PHE A 547 -11.80 10.25 -18.12
C PHE A 547 -10.53 9.47 -17.76
N ILE A 548 -10.13 8.56 -18.65
CA ILE A 548 -8.90 7.77 -18.56
C ILE A 548 -7.81 8.47 -19.39
N PRO A 549 -6.72 8.94 -18.76
CA PRO A 549 -5.55 9.42 -19.48
C PRO A 549 -4.93 8.35 -20.39
N PRO A 550 -4.59 8.67 -21.65
CA PRO A 550 -4.19 7.64 -22.62
C PRO A 550 -2.91 6.89 -22.21
N GLN A 551 -2.01 7.53 -21.48
CA GLN A 551 -0.77 6.93 -20.97
C GLN A 551 -1.01 5.85 -19.91
N LEU A 552 -2.20 5.83 -19.28
CA LEU A 552 -2.56 4.86 -18.27
C LEU A 552 -3.26 3.62 -18.84
N LEU A 553 -3.68 3.65 -20.11
CA LEU A 553 -4.50 2.60 -20.73
C LEU A 553 -3.85 1.21 -20.63
N SER A 554 -2.54 1.12 -20.90
CA SER A 554 -1.79 -0.15 -20.80
C SER A 554 -1.62 -0.64 -19.37
N GLY A 555 -1.71 0.27 -18.39
CA GLY A 555 -1.61 -0.02 -16.98
C GLY A 555 -2.91 -0.55 -16.36
N LEU A 556 -4.07 -0.36 -17.01
CA LEU A 556 -5.37 -0.75 -16.47
C LEU A 556 -5.52 -2.26 -16.27
N GLN A 557 -4.79 -3.07 -17.04
CA GLN A 557 -4.78 -4.52 -16.87
C GLN A 557 -4.32 -4.97 -15.48
N ASN A 558 -3.54 -4.14 -14.78
CA ASN A 558 -3.05 -4.48 -13.44
C ASN A 558 -4.12 -4.35 -12.35
N LEU A 559 -5.23 -3.65 -12.63
CA LEU A 559 -6.30 -3.43 -11.66
C LEU A 559 -7.08 -4.71 -11.34
N HIS A 560 -7.15 -5.64 -12.31
CA HIS A 560 -7.83 -6.93 -12.16
C HIS A 560 -6.85 -8.08 -11.87
N SER A 561 -5.71 -7.80 -11.24
CA SER A 561 -4.84 -8.88 -10.74
C SER A 561 -5.29 -9.38 -9.37
N ASN A 562 -5.35 -10.71 -9.19
CA ASN A 562 -5.70 -11.36 -7.92
C ASN A 562 -4.63 -11.20 -6.82
N THR A 563 -3.42 -10.79 -7.19
CA THR A 563 -2.32 -10.56 -6.28
C THR A 563 -1.49 -9.41 -6.82
N GLY A 564 -1.07 -8.48 -5.97
CA GLY A 564 -0.17 -7.43 -6.43
C GLY A 564 -0.09 -6.28 -5.47
N ASP A 565 0.69 -5.29 -5.88
CA ASP A 565 0.81 -4.03 -5.16
C ASP A 565 -0.19 -3.04 -5.71
N HIS A 566 -0.65 -2.17 -4.81
CA HIS A 566 -1.40 -0.99 -5.19
C HIS A 566 -0.63 -0.17 -6.23
N ARG A 567 -1.36 0.29 -7.24
CA ARG A 567 -0.81 1.08 -8.35
C ARG A 567 -1.39 2.47 -8.31
N TYR A 568 -0.54 3.46 -8.57
CA TYR A 568 -0.95 4.85 -8.69
C TYR A 568 -1.34 5.15 -10.13
N TYR A 569 -2.42 5.91 -10.29
CA TYR A 569 -2.91 6.36 -11.59
C TYR A 569 -3.15 7.88 -11.56
N VAL A 570 -4.39 8.32 -11.37
CA VAL A 570 -4.74 9.75 -11.34
C VAL A 570 -4.64 10.27 -9.91
N ASP A 571 -3.41 10.48 -9.47
CA ASP A 571 -3.09 10.71 -8.06
C ASP A 571 -2.92 12.21 -7.70
N ALA A 572 -2.86 13.13 -8.67
CA ALA A 572 -2.78 14.56 -8.37
C ALA A 572 -4.16 15.18 -8.06
N SER A 573 -4.17 16.11 -7.11
CA SER A 573 -5.34 16.95 -6.86
C SER A 573 -5.70 17.78 -8.11
N PRO A 574 -6.91 17.65 -8.67
CA PRO A 574 -7.34 18.48 -9.78
C PRO A 574 -7.51 19.94 -9.38
N ILE A 575 -7.26 20.85 -10.32
CA ILE A 575 -7.49 22.29 -10.17
C ILE A 575 -8.43 22.72 -11.28
N ALA A 576 -9.56 23.33 -10.91
CA ALA A 576 -10.50 23.91 -11.85
C ALA A 576 -10.41 25.43 -11.82
N VAL A 577 -10.35 26.06 -13.01
CA VAL A 577 -10.20 27.51 -13.14
C VAL A 577 -10.85 28.03 -14.42
N ASP A 578 -11.37 29.25 -14.35
CA ASP A 578 -11.82 29.98 -15.54
C ASP A 578 -10.64 30.67 -16.23
N ILE A 579 -10.47 30.43 -17.52
CA ILE A 579 -9.42 31.03 -18.35
C ILE A 579 -10.01 31.63 -19.63
N LYS A 580 -9.31 32.60 -20.20
CA LYS A 580 -9.65 33.17 -21.51
C LYS A 580 -8.71 32.59 -22.57
N VAL A 581 -9.24 31.76 -23.48
CA VAL A 581 -8.50 31.19 -24.61
C VAL A 581 -8.86 31.99 -25.86
N GLY A 582 -7.91 32.80 -26.35
CA GLY A 582 -8.20 33.80 -27.38
C GLY A 582 -9.22 34.81 -26.86
N SER A 583 -10.40 34.89 -27.51
CA SER A 583 -11.51 35.76 -27.09
C SER A 583 -12.55 35.05 -26.21
N THR A 584 -12.43 33.74 -25.99
CA THR A 584 -13.50 32.92 -25.40
C THR A 584 -13.12 32.48 -23.99
N TRP A 585 -14.01 32.76 -23.03
CA TRP A 585 -13.89 32.25 -21.68
C TRP A 585 -14.28 30.76 -21.62
N LYS A 586 -13.50 29.99 -20.88
CA LYS A 586 -13.67 28.56 -20.64
C LYS A 586 -13.43 28.25 -19.17
N THR A 587 -14.11 27.24 -18.65
CA THR A 587 -13.72 26.61 -17.38
C THR A 587 -12.95 25.36 -17.71
N ILE A 588 -11.71 25.26 -17.23
CA ILE A 588 -10.86 24.10 -17.47
C ILE A 588 -10.57 23.39 -16.15
N VAL A 589 -10.33 22.09 -16.22
CA VAL A 589 -9.70 21.32 -15.14
C VAL A 589 -8.33 20.85 -15.58
N VAL A 590 -7.32 21.11 -14.76
CA VAL A 590 -5.98 20.58 -14.90
C VAL A 590 -5.76 19.53 -13.82
N PHE A 591 -5.25 18.37 -14.21
CA PHE A 591 -4.95 17.28 -13.29
C PHE A 591 -3.69 16.54 -13.75
N GLY A 592 -3.15 15.68 -12.90
CA GLY A 592 -1.90 14.98 -13.18
C GLY A 592 -1.84 13.63 -12.48
N LEU A 593 -0.73 12.93 -12.70
CA LEU A 593 -0.62 11.53 -12.27
C LEU A 593 0.24 11.33 -11.01
N ARG A 594 1.06 12.31 -10.60
CA ARG A 594 2.07 12.18 -9.52
C ARG A 594 2.85 10.86 -9.62
N ARG A 595 2.58 9.89 -8.74
CA ARG A 595 3.23 8.57 -8.73
C ARG A 595 2.79 7.67 -9.88
N GLY A 596 1.63 7.93 -10.49
CA GLY A 596 1.12 7.21 -11.64
C GLY A 596 1.76 7.60 -12.98
N GLY A 597 2.56 8.67 -13.02
CA GLY A 597 3.28 9.08 -14.22
C GLY A 597 3.69 10.55 -14.22
N ASN A 598 4.45 10.95 -15.25
CA ASN A 598 5.04 12.28 -15.40
C ASN A 598 4.22 13.22 -16.30
N TYR A 599 2.89 13.05 -16.34
CA TYR A 599 2.02 13.84 -17.21
C TYR A 599 1.02 14.69 -16.43
N TYR A 600 0.74 15.86 -16.99
CA TYR A 600 -0.41 16.70 -16.70
C TYR A 600 -1.36 16.73 -17.90
N TYR A 601 -2.64 16.92 -17.62
CA TYR A 601 -3.71 16.96 -18.61
C TYR A 601 -4.64 18.12 -18.33
N ALA A 602 -5.27 18.64 -19.38
CA ALA A 602 -6.36 19.59 -19.26
C ALA A 602 -7.59 19.17 -20.06
N LEU A 603 -8.75 19.35 -19.43
CA LEU A 603 -10.06 19.22 -20.06
C LEU A 603 -10.80 20.55 -19.97
N ASP A 604 -11.49 20.92 -21.05
CA ASP A 604 -12.49 21.99 -21.04
C ASP A 604 -13.79 21.42 -20.49
N ILE A 605 -14.18 21.92 -19.31
CA ILE A 605 -15.39 21.55 -18.58
C ILE A 605 -16.33 22.75 -18.48
N THR A 606 -16.31 23.63 -19.49
CA THR A 606 -17.26 24.74 -19.58
C THR A 606 -18.70 24.23 -19.53
N ASP A 607 -18.96 23.11 -20.22
CA ASP A 607 -20.08 22.22 -19.93
C ASP A 607 -19.59 21.10 -18.99
N THR A 608 -19.98 21.17 -17.72
CA THR A 608 -19.55 20.22 -16.68
C THR A 608 -20.08 18.81 -16.87
N THR A 609 -21.03 18.61 -17.79
CA THR A 609 -21.60 17.29 -18.09
C THR A 609 -20.96 16.63 -19.30
N ASN A 610 -20.14 17.35 -20.07
CA ASN A 610 -19.56 16.88 -21.32
C ASN A 610 -18.14 17.42 -21.54
N PRO A 611 -17.12 16.80 -20.91
CA PRO A 611 -15.75 17.29 -20.92
C PRO A 611 -15.13 17.18 -22.31
N GLN A 612 -14.40 18.21 -22.74
CA GLN A 612 -13.65 18.19 -24.00
C GLN A 612 -12.14 18.13 -23.75
N TRP A 613 -11.44 17.35 -24.57
CA TRP A 613 -9.98 17.29 -24.52
C TRP A 613 -9.36 18.64 -24.90
N MET A 614 -8.29 19.04 -24.21
CA MET A 614 -7.48 20.20 -24.58
C MET A 614 -6.03 19.80 -24.91
N TRP A 615 -5.28 19.36 -23.91
CA TRP A 615 -3.85 19.09 -24.05
C TRP A 615 -3.33 18.14 -22.97
N SER A 616 -2.16 17.55 -23.24
CA SER A 616 -1.29 16.94 -22.22
C SER A 616 0.07 17.63 -22.25
N PHE A 617 0.75 17.58 -21.11
CA PHE A 617 2.09 18.09 -20.92
C PHE A 617 2.93 17.08 -20.14
N THR A 618 4.18 16.88 -20.56
CA THR A 618 5.20 16.09 -19.87
C THR A 618 6.53 16.82 -20.03
N ASP A 619 7.40 16.75 -19.03
CA ASP A 619 8.73 17.36 -19.03
C ASP A 619 9.81 16.41 -19.59
N SER A 620 9.42 15.52 -20.50
CA SER A 620 10.26 14.47 -21.08
C SER A 620 10.72 14.80 -22.49
#